data_AF-A0A832X2C7-F1
#
_entry.id   AF-A0A832X2C7-F1
#
_cell.length_a   1.000
_cell.length_b   1.000
_cell.length_c   1.000
_cell.angle_alpha   90.00
_cell.angle_beta   90.00
_cell.angle_gamma   90.00
#
_symmetry.space_group_name_H-M   'P 1'
#
loop_
_entity.id
_entity.type
_entity.pdbx_description
1 polymer ?
#
loop_
_entity_poly.entity_id
_entity_poly.type
_entity_poly.pdbx_seq_one_letter_code
_entity_poly.pdbx_strand_id
1 'polypeptide(L)'
;MSISFNQRNFIQNRPVSFEGSLSSRSHDISFSSESAEEIKLFLDMDGVLTDFTAACEKLGGNMMFWYSNDRELFWKKITSAGIEFWSEMSWMPGGQELHGFLRSSGLCPTILSALPGPERKKALINAREGKTRWIRKELGPSYAEAAILCYRPEKALQSGSARVLIDDNSENIREWEEAGGIGILHKNTSRTIRCFTKVLKVEQKF
;
A
#
# COMPACT_ATOMS: atom_id res chain seq x y z
N MET A 1 28.43 60.20 51.10
CA MET A 1 29.01 59.95 49.77
C MET A 1 27.81 59.72 48.84
N SER A 2 27.08 60.76 48.42
CA SER A 2 27.42 61.73 47.35
C SER A 2 27.62 60.96 46.03
N ILE A 3 26.87 61.11 44.93
CA ILE A 3 26.38 62.29 44.18
C ILE A 3 25.28 61.74 43.21
N SER A 4 24.02 62.21 43.19
CA SER A 4 23.42 63.30 42.36
C SER A 4 23.08 62.90 40.90
N PHE A 5 22.09 63.38 40.13
CA PHE A 5 21.13 64.51 40.09
C PHE A 5 19.84 63.99 39.36
N ASN A 6 18.59 64.30 39.79
CA ASN A 6 17.71 65.42 39.37
C ASN A 6 17.22 65.32 37.89
N GLN A 7 15.93 65.38 37.51
CA GLN A 7 14.98 66.48 37.68
C GLN A 7 13.48 66.07 37.52
N ARG A 8 12.61 66.98 37.94
CA ARG A 8 11.16 66.93 38.15
C ARG A 8 10.31 67.23 36.90
N ASN A 9 9.10 66.65 36.91
CA ASN A 9 7.75 67.17 36.59
C ASN A 9 7.55 68.30 35.56
N PHE A 10 6.59 68.18 34.64
CA PHE A 10 5.19 68.65 34.82
C PHE A 10 4.31 68.34 33.58
N ILE A 11 3.00 68.53 33.78
CA ILE A 11 1.82 67.94 33.14
C ILE A 11 1.19 68.94 32.12
N GLN A 12 0.52 68.47 31.06
CA GLN A 12 -0.91 68.74 30.70
C GLN A 12 -1.25 68.77 29.19
N ASN A 13 -2.26 67.95 28.86
CA ASN A 13 -3.44 68.17 27.99
C ASN A 13 -3.33 68.23 26.43
N ARG A 14 -3.77 67.11 25.81
CA ARG A 14 -4.82 66.89 24.75
C ARG A 14 -5.14 68.00 23.72
N PRO A 15 -5.59 67.69 22.47
CA PRO A 15 -6.51 66.58 22.16
C PRO A 15 -6.23 65.74 20.89
N VAL A 16 -7.06 64.70 20.80
CA VAL A 16 -7.17 63.60 19.86
C VAL A 16 -7.59 64.07 18.46
N SER A 17 -6.91 63.58 17.43
CA SER A 17 -7.41 63.52 16.05
C SER A 17 -7.43 62.05 15.60
N PHE A 18 -8.60 61.63 15.14
CA PHE A 18 -8.93 60.28 14.70
C PHE A 18 -8.74 60.23 13.19
N GLU A 19 -7.70 59.57 12.71
CA GLU A 19 -7.55 59.22 11.30
C GLU A 19 -7.27 57.73 11.18
N GLY A 20 -8.23 57.05 10.55
CA GLY A 20 -8.13 55.65 10.19
C GLY A 20 -7.17 55.46 9.02
N SER A 21 -6.32 54.45 9.13
CA SER A 21 -5.57 53.91 7.99
C SER A 21 -5.80 52.41 7.98
N LEU A 22 -6.61 51.96 7.02
CA LEU A 22 -6.77 50.56 6.64
C LEU A 22 -5.46 50.10 6.00
N SER A 23 -4.68 49.29 6.73
CA SER A 23 -3.56 48.55 6.17
C SER A 23 -4.11 47.30 5.49
N SER A 24 -4.12 47.31 4.16
CA SER A 24 -4.34 46.13 3.32
C SER A 24 -3.16 45.17 3.50
N ARG A 25 -3.33 44.18 4.39
CA ARG A 25 -2.45 43.01 4.45
C ARG A 25 -2.84 42.07 3.31
N SER A 26 -2.17 42.21 2.18
CA SER A 26 -2.10 41.16 1.16
C SER A 26 -1.50 39.91 1.82
N HIS A 27 -2.33 38.91 2.09
CA HIS A 27 -1.85 37.58 2.39
C HIS A 27 -1.39 36.98 1.07
N ASP A 28 -0.08 37.03 0.82
CA ASP A 28 0.57 36.12 -0.10
C ASP A 28 0.35 34.70 0.43
N ILE A 29 -0.68 34.05 -0.09
CA ILE A 29 -0.84 32.60 0.02
C ILE A 29 0.24 32.03 -0.91
N SER A 30 1.40 31.74 -0.33
CA SER A 30 2.41 30.94 -0.99
C SER A 30 1.78 29.57 -1.25
N PHE A 31 1.37 29.33 -2.49
CA PHE A 31 1.01 28.01 -2.97
C PHE A 31 2.28 27.17 -2.85
N SER A 32 2.37 26.37 -1.79
CA SER A 32 3.43 25.39 -1.64
C SER A 32 3.37 24.49 -2.87
N SER A 33 4.42 24.51 -3.68
CA SER A 33 4.60 23.55 -4.76
C SER A 33 4.43 22.16 -4.16
N GLU A 34 3.34 21.47 -4.49
CA GLU A 34 3.17 20.06 -4.19
C GLU A 34 4.41 19.35 -4.75
N SER A 35 5.25 18.84 -3.86
CA SER A 35 6.27 17.88 -4.28
C SER A 35 5.50 16.69 -4.85
N ALA A 36 5.66 16.41 -6.14
CA ALA A 36 5.07 15.24 -6.77
C ALA A 36 5.36 14.01 -5.89
N GLU A 37 4.31 13.46 -5.26
CA GLU A 37 4.47 12.31 -4.37
C GLU A 37 5.00 11.14 -5.19
N GLU A 38 6.12 10.57 -4.76
CA GLU A 38 6.70 9.41 -5.43
C GLU A 38 5.72 8.23 -5.36
N ILE A 39 5.40 7.65 -6.52
CA ILE A 39 4.46 6.53 -6.62
C ILE A 39 4.95 5.36 -5.76
N LYS A 40 4.12 4.93 -4.81
CA LYS A 40 4.34 3.71 -4.06
C LYS A 40 3.55 2.55 -4.67
N LEU A 41 4.26 1.49 -5.06
CA LEU A 41 3.68 0.32 -5.69
C LEU A 41 3.49 -0.82 -4.70
N PHE A 42 2.30 -1.40 -4.68
CA PHE A 42 1.93 -2.61 -3.96
C PHE A 42 1.55 -3.72 -4.94
N LEU A 43 1.99 -4.93 -4.65
CA LEU A 43 1.79 -6.10 -5.51
C LEU A 43 1.26 -7.26 -4.68
N ASP A 44 0.10 -7.78 -5.06
CA ASP A 44 -0.43 -8.98 -4.44
C ASP A 44 0.41 -10.22 -4.78
N MET A 45 0.25 -11.26 -3.97
CA MET A 45 0.99 -12.51 -4.12
C MET A 45 0.13 -13.61 -4.75
N ASP A 46 -0.97 -14.00 -4.09
CA ASP A 46 -1.81 -15.11 -4.56
C ASP A 46 -2.58 -14.70 -5.82
N GLY A 47 -2.45 -15.43 -6.92
CA GLY A 47 -3.13 -15.07 -8.18
C GLY A 47 -2.43 -13.98 -8.99
N VAL A 48 -1.29 -13.44 -8.52
CA VAL A 48 -0.45 -12.47 -9.24
C VAL A 48 1.00 -12.94 -9.38
N LEU A 49 1.66 -13.28 -8.26
CA LEU A 49 3.01 -13.84 -8.24
C LEU A 49 2.98 -15.36 -8.11
N THR A 50 2.07 -15.91 -7.32
CA THR A 50 1.98 -17.35 -7.03
C THR A 50 0.67 -17.97 -7.48
N ASP A 51 0.78 -19.17 -8.07
CA ASP A 51 -0.37 -19.93 -8.54
C ASP A 51 -1.05 -20.70 -7.41
N PHE A 52 -1.85 -19.95 -6.65
CA PHE A 52 -2.62 -20.47 -5.53
C PHE A 52 -3.65 -21.52 -5.96
N THR A 53 -4.27 -21.35 -7.14
CA THR A 53 -5.25 -22.30 -7.66
C THR A 53 -4.58 -23.62 -8.02
N ALA A 54 -3.46 -23.61 -8.75
CA ALA A 54 -2.72 -24.84 -9.04
C ALA A 54 -2.16 -25.49 -7.76
N ALA A 55 -1.73 -24.70 -6.77
CA ALA A 55 -1.33 -25.25 -5.47
C ALA A 55 -2.51 -25.96 -4.76
N CYS A 56 -3.70 -25.39 -4.80
CA CYS A 56 -4.92 -26.03 -4.31
C CYS A 56 -5.23 -27.32 -5.07
N GLU A 57 -5.19 -27.31 -6.39
CA GLU A 57 -5.45 -28.50 -7.23
C GLU A 57 -4.48 -29.65 -6.94
N LYS A 58 -3.21 -29.33 -6.67
CA LYS A 58 -2.20 -30.31 -6.23
C LYS A 58 -2.53 -30.97 -4.88
N LEU A 59 -3.22 -30.25 -3.97
CA LEU A 59 -3.71 -30.85 -2.72
C LEU A 59 -4.93 -31.75 -2.92
N GLY A 60 -5.72 -31.49 -3.97
CA GLY A 60 -6.84 -32.33 -4.38
C GLY A 60 -7.80 -31.62 -5.34
N GLY A 61 -8.37 -32.37 -6.30
CA GLY A 61 -9.21 -31.82 -7.37
C GLY A 61 -10.49 -31.10 -6.94
N ASN A 62 -10.96 -31.28 -5.70
CA ASN A 62 -12.18 -30.64 -5.18
C ASN A 62 -11.92 -29.37 -4.36
N MET A 63 -10.67 -28.88 -4.30
CA MET A 63 -10.33 -27.75 -3.43
C MET A 63 -11.12 -26.49 -3.77
N MET A 64 -11.24 -26.13 -5.05
CA MET A 64 -12.02 -24.94 -5.45
C MET A 64 -13.53 -25.12 -5.22
N PHE A 65 -14.04 -26.34 -5.31
CA PHE A 65 -15.41 -26.64 -4.93
C PHE A 65 -15.64 -26.39 -3.42
N TRP A 66 -14.74 -26.87 -2.56
CA TRP A 66 -14.80 -26.61 -1.12
C TRP A 66 -14.56 -25.14 -0.78
N TYR A 67 -13.73 -24.43 -1.54
CA TYR A 67 -13.54 -22.99 -1.37
C TYR A 67 -14.88 -22.24 -1.39
N SER A 68 -15.82 -22.65 -2.25
CA SER A 68 -17.14 -22.02 -2.38
C SER A 68 -18.23 -22.66 -1.50
N ASN A 69 -18.16 -23.98 -1.24
CA ASN A 69 -19.26 -24.73 -0.63
C ASN A 69 -18.97 -25.27 0.78
N ASP A 70 -17.69 -25.40 1.15
CA ASP A 70 -17.26 -25.93 2.45
C ASP A 70 -15.91 -25.33 2.87
N ARG A 71 -15.99 -24.10 3.40
CA ARG A 71 -14.81 -23.33 3.84
C ARG A 71 -14.04 -24.06 4.93
N GLU A 72 -14.71 -24.81 5.80
CA GLU A 72 -14.06 -25.50 6.89
C GLU A 72 -13.16 -26.63 6.36
N LEU A 73 -13.69 -27.46 5.46
CA LEU A 73 -12.92 -28.54 4.85
C LEU A 73 -11.77 -28.01 3.98
N PHE A 74 -12.01 -26.94 3.20
CA PHE A 74 -10.98 -26.26 2.42
C PHE A 74 -9.79 -25.86 3.31
N TRP A 75 -10.06 -25.14 4.40
CA TRP A 75 -9.01 -24.69 5.30
C TRP A 75 -8.39 -25.83 6.10
N LYS A 76 -9.14 -26.88 6.45
CA LYS A 76 -8.60 -28.09 7.09
C LYS A 76 -7.54 -28.74 6.20
N LYS A 77 -7.77 -28.83 4.89
CA LYS A 77 -6.83 -29.41 3.93
C LYS A 77 -5.56 -28.55 3.79
N ILE A 78 -5.70 -27.24 3.58
CA ILE A 78 -4.55 -26.32 3.53
C ILE A 78 -3.75 -26.37 4.85
N THR A 79 -4.43 -26.34 5.99
CA THR A 79 -3.77 -26.40 7.31
C THR A 79 -2.99 -27.69 7.51
N SER A 80 -3.52 -28.81 6.99
CA SER A 80 -2.87 -30.12 7.05
C SER A 80 -1.64 -30.22 6.15
N ALA A 81 -1.64 -29.50 5.02
CA ALA A 81 -0.50 -29.42 4.09
C ALA A 81 0.67 -28.58 4.62
N GLY A 82 0.49 -27.86 5.73
CA GLY A 82 1.59 -27.22 6.44
C GLY A 82 2.04 -25.89 5.83
N ILE A 83 3.30 -25.56 6.09
CA ILE A 83 3.96 -24.33 5.63
C ILE A 83 4.31 -24.46 4.14
N GLU A 84 4.65 -25.67 3.73
CA GLU A 84 5.12 -26.07 2.41
C GLU A 84 4.10 -25.78 1.32
N PHE A 85 2.80 -25.86 1.64
CA PHE A 85 1.74 -25.43 0.73
C PHE A 85 1.97 -24.01 0.21
N TRP A 86 2.39 -23.09 1.08
CA TRP A 86 2.62 -21.69 0.74
C TRP A 86 4.04 -21.45 0.23
N SER A 87 5.05 -22.08 0.83
CA SER A 87 6.46 -21.83 0.48
C SER A 87 6.86 -22.43 -0.87
N GLU A 88 6.15 -23.44 -1.35
CA GLU A 88 6.44 -24.16 -2.59
C GLU A 88 5.43 -23.89 -3.71
N MET A 89 4.59 -22.85 -3.57
CA MET A 89 3.71 -22.43 -4.66
C MET A 89 4.54 -22.08 -5.90
N SER A 90 4.12 -22.56 -7.05
CA SER A 90 4.73 -22.21 -8.32
C SER A 90 4.45 -20.75 -8.66
N TRP A 91 5.34 -20.13 -9.44
CA TRP A 91 5.08 -18.83 -10.04
C TRP A 91 3.79 -18.85 -10.87
N MET A 92 3.03 -17.76 -10.85
CA MET A 92 1.96 -17.52 -11.81
C MET A 92 2.52 -17.50 -13.23
N PRO A 93 1.77 -17.96 -14.24
CA PRO A 93 2.11 -17.73 -15.64
C PRO A 93 2.36 -16.24 -15.90
N GLY A 94 3.60 -15.90 -16.28
CA GLY A 94 4.03 -14.51 -16.51
C GLY A 94 4.31 -13.69 -15.24
N GLY A 95 4.30 -14.29 -14.04
CA GLY A 95 4.58 -13.59 -12.78
C GLY A 95 6.02 -13.08 -12.69
N GLN A 96 6.99 -13.86 -13.15
CA GLN A 96 8.40 -13.44 -13.23
C GLN A 96 8.59 -12.28 -14.23
N GLU A 97 7.91 -12.33 -15.38
CA GLU A 97 7.92 -11.26 -16.38
C GLU A 97 7.34 -9.97 -15.80
N LEU A 98 6.18 -10.05 -15.13
CA LEU A 98 5.54 -8.92 -14.48
C LEU A 98 6.47 -8.30 -13.43
N HIS A 99 6.99 -9.11 -12.51
CA HIS A 99 7.90 -8.63 -11.46
C HIS A 99 9.17 -7.99 -12.04
N GLY A 100 9.77 -8.62 -13.04
CA GLY A 100 10.94 -8.09 -13.75
C GLY A 100 10.67 -6.74 -14.41
N PHE A 101 9.52 -6.60 -15.07
CA PHE A 101 9.10 -5.34 -15.67
C PHE A 101 8.92 -4.23 -14.62
N LEU A 102 8.19 -4.50 -13.53
CA LEU A 102 7.96 -3.51 -12.47
C LEU A 102 9.28 -3.04 -11.85
N ARG A 103 10.20 -3.97 -11.58
CA ARG A 103 11.54 -3.62 -11.09
C ARG A 103 12.32 -2.76 -12.09
N SER A 104 12.23 -3.06 -13.38
CA SER A 104 12.91 -2.30 -14.44
C SER A 104 12.33 -0.90 -14.65
N SER A 105 11.08 -0.64 -14.22
CA SER A 105 10.46 0.68 -14.30
C SER A 105 10.94 1.65 -13.21
N GLY A 106 11.93 1.25 -12.40
CA GLY A 106 12.46 2.04 -11.28
C GLY A 106 11.65 1.93 -10.00
N LEU A 107 10.60 1.10 -9.96
CA LEU A 107 9.75 0.92 -8.79
C LEU A 107 9.98 -0.46 -8.18
N CYS A 108 10.25 -0.50 -6.87
CA CYS A 108 10.36 -1.74 -6.12
C CYS A 108 9.01 -2.03 -5.44
N PRO A 109 8.21 -3.01 -5.91
CA PRO A 109 6.91 -3.26 -5.35
C PRO A 109 7.01 -3.77 -3.90
N THR A 110 6.21 -3.19 -3.00
CA THR A 110 5.96 -3.78 -1.68
C THR A 110 4.98 -4.94 -1.85
N ILE A 111 5.36 -6.15 -1.44
CA ILE A 111 4.43 -7.29 -1.46
C ILE A 111 3.34 -7.05 -0.42
N LEU A 112 2.08 -7.07 -0.85
CA LEU A 112 0.91 -6.87 0.01
C LEU A 112 -0.04 -8.05 -0.16
N SER A 113 0.05 -9.03 0.75
CA SER A 113 -0.71 -10.28 0.65
C SER A 113 -1.63 -10.48 1.83
N ALA A 114 -2.84 -10.96 1.54
CA ALA A 114 -3.80 -11.33 2.57
C ALA A 114 -3.39 -12.62 3.29
N LEU A 115 -3.77 -12.74 4.55
CA LEU A 115 -3.65 -13.93 5.37
C LEU A 115 -5.02 -14.56 5.67
N PRO A 116 -5.06 -15.86 6.03
CA PRO A 116 -6.27 -16.50 6.54
C PRO A 116 -6.84 -15.75 7.75
N GLY A 117 -8.17 -15.80 7.92
CA GLY A 117 -8.85 -15.13 9.02
C GLY A 117 -8.33 -15.54 10.42
N PRO A 118 -8.42 -14.64 11.41
CA PRO A 118 -7.83 -14.81 12.75
C PRO A 118 -8.37 -16.03 13.51
N GLU A 119 -9.57 -16.49 13.19
CA GLU A 119 -10.18 -17.69 13.76
C GLU A 119 -9.43 -18.97 13.37
N ARG A 120 -8.62 -18.94 12.30
CA ARG A 120 -7.84 -20.08 11.80
C ARG A 120 -6.38 -20.00 12.20
N LYS A 121 -6.11 -19.97 13.50
CA LYS A 121 -4.77 -19.76 14.09
C LYS A 121 -3.64 -20.56 13.42
N LYS A 122 -3.82 -21.88 13.22
CA LYS A 122 -2.79 -22.72 12.60
C LYS A 122 -2.59 -22.41 11.11
N ALA A 123 -3.67 -22.19 10.36
CA ALA A 123 -3.59 -21.78 8.96
C ALA A 123 -2.89 -20.42 8.82
N LEU A 124 -3.21 -19.47 9.70
CA LEU A 124 -2.62 -18.15 9.77
C LEU A 124 -1.10 -18.22 10.00
N ILE A 125 -0.65 -19.00 10.97
CA ILE A 125 0.78 -19.20 11.26
C ILE A 125 1.48 -19.81 10.04
N ASN A 126 0.93 -20.89 9.48
CA ASN A 126 1.50 -21.56 8.31
C ASN A 126 1.59 -20.61 7.10
N ALA A 127 0.54 -19.83 6.85
CA ALA A 127 0.48 -18.89 5.73
C ALA A 127 1.50 -17.76 5.89
N ARG A 128 1.60 -17.17 7.09
CA ARG A 128 2.56 -16.09 7.36
C ARG A 128 3.99 -16.58 7.17
N GLU A 129 4.33 -17.72 7.75
CA GLU A 129 5.66 -18.30 7.63
C GLU A 129 5.98 -18.70 6.18
N GLY A 130 5.06 -19.43 5.53
CA GLY A 130 5.32 -19.95 4.19
C GLY A 130 5.36 -18.88 3.11
N LYS A 131 4.50 -17.84 3.19
CA LYS A 131 4.59 -16.67 2.31
C LYS A 131 5.91 -15.93 2.50
N THR A 132 6.32 -15.71 3.74
CA THR A 132 7.62 -15.07 4.05
C THR A 132 8.79 -15.87 3.48
N ARG A 133 8.76 -17.21 3.60
CA ARG A 133 9.76 -18.10 3.00
C ARG A 133 9.78 -18.01 1.48
N TRP A 134 8.60 -18.04 0.84
CA TRP A 134 8.49 -17.91 -0.62
C TRP A 134 9.08 -16.59 -1.10
N ILE A 135 8.68 -15.46 -0.49
CA ILE A 135 9.16 -14.12 -0.85
C ILE A 135 10.68 -14.05 -0.68
N ARG A 136 11.21 -14.54 0.45
CA ARG A 136 12.66 -14.55 0.69
C ARG A 136 13.41 -15.41 -0.34
N LYS A 137 12.86 -16.56 -0.71
CA LYS A 137 13.46 -17.50 -1.68
C LYS A 137 13.48 -16.93 -3.10
N GLU A 138 12.36 -16.39 -3.55
CA GLU A 138 12.14 -16.02 -4.95
C GLU A 138 12.47 -14.55 -5.27
N LEU A 139 12.25 -13.64 -4.32
CA LEU A 139 12.45 -12.20 -4.51
C LEU A 139 13.64 -11.65 -3.70
N GLY A 140 13.98 -12.30 -2.59
CA GLY A 140 15.13 -11.98 -1.74
C GLY A 140 14.76 -11.41 -0.36
N PRO A 141 15.75 -11.28 0.55
CA PRO A 141 15.51 -10.88 1.94
C PRO A 141 14.83 -9.51 2.11
N SER A 142 15.23 -8.51 1.33
CA SER A 142 14.67 -7.16 1.43
C SER A 142 13.18 -7.10 1.09
N TYR A 143 12.72 -7.92 0.12
CA TYR A 143 11.29 -8.06 -0.15
C TYR A 143 10.56 -8.71 1.02
N ALA A 144 11.15 -9.73 1.65
CA ALA A 144 10.53 -10.42 2.77
C ALA A 144 10.42 -9.55 4.02
N GLU A 145 11.39 -8.65 4.25
CA GLU A 145 11.39 -7.69 5.35
C GLU A 145 10.40 -6.54 5.13
N ALA A 146 10.23 -6.10 3.87
CA ALA A 146 9.29 -5.04 3.51
C ALA A 146 7.85 -5.54 3.30
N ALA A 147 7.64 -6.86 3.15
CA ALA A 147 6.33 -7.43 2.86
C ALA A 147 5.30 -7.14 3.95
N ILE A 148 4.10 -6.76 3.52
CA ILE A 148 2.95 -6.53 4.38
C ILE A 148 2.02 -7.73 4.26
N LEU A 149 2.02 -8.56 5.31
CA LEU A 149 1.12 -9.71 5.44
C LEU A 149 0.04 -9.37 6.47
N CYS A 150 -1.14 -9.00 5.98
CA CYS A 150 -2.27 -8.48 6.75
C CYS A 150 -3.55 -9.26 6.47
N TYR A 151 -4.65 -8.96 7.17
CA TYR A 151 -5.95 -9.47 6.76
C TYR A 151 -6.44 -8.72 5.53
N ARG A 152 -7.26 -9.40 4.72
CA ARG A 152 -7.72 -8.84 3.43
C ARG A 152 -8.33 -7.42 3.55
N PRO A 153 -9.25 -7.13 4.49
CA PRO A 153 -9.82 -5.77 4.61
C PRO A 153 -8.78 -4.71 5.00
N GLU A 154 -7.68 -5.11 5.64
CA GLU A 154 -6.61 -4.20 6.06
C GLU A 154 -5.72 -3.75 4.90
N LYS A 155 -5.84 -4.38 3.71
CA LYS A 155 -5.14 -3.91 2.50
C LYS A 155 -5.46 -2.45 2.21
N ALA A 156 -6.73 -2.05 2.30
CA ALA A 156 -7.17 -0.69 2.02
C ALA A 156 -6.52 0.37 2.92
N LEU A 157 -6.05 -0.02 4.12
CA LEU A 157 -5.33 0.88 5.03
C LEU A 157 -3.97 1.33 4.49
N GLN A 158 -3.43 0.61 3.49
CA GLN A 158 -2.19 0.97 2.81
C GLN A 158 -2.43 1.86 1.58
N SER A 159 -3.68 2.15 1.24
CA SER A 159 -4.06 2.98 0.10
C SER A 159 -3.85 4.48 0.38
N GLY A 160 -4.13 5.33 -0.61
CA GLY A 160 -4.01 6.78 -0.56
C GLY A 160 -3.41 7.37 -1.84
N SER A 161 -3.20 8.68 -1.83
CA SER A 161 -2.57 9.43 -2.93
C SER A 161 -1.24 8.81 -3.36
N ALA A 162 -1.00 8.78 -4.68
CA ALA A 162 0.19 8.19 -5.30
C ALA A 162 0.47 6.71 -4.92
N ARG A 163 -0.54 5.93 -4.52
CA ARG A 163 -0.37 4.50 -4.19
C ARG A 163 -1.10 3.59 -5.18
N VAL A 164 -0.35 2.70 -5.82
CA VAL A 164 -0.87 1.76 -6.82
C VAL A 164 -0.94 0.36 -6.24
N LEU A 165 -2.07 -0.32 -6.36
CA LEU A 165 -2.21 -1.74 -6.05
C LEU A 165 -2.44 -2.56 -7.32
N ILE A 166 -1.63 -3.59 -7.53
CA ILE A 166 -1.88 -4.65 -8.51
C ILE A 166 -2.36 -5.90 -7.76
N ASP A 167 -3.59 -6.31 -8.00
CA ASP A 167 -4.28 -7.40 -7.26
C ASP A 167 -5.28 -8.10 -8.18
N ASP A 168 -5.45 -9.43 -8.06
CA ASP A 168 -6.35 -10.20 -8.93
C ASP A 168 -7.83 -10.12 -8.48
N ASN A 169 -8.05 -9.70 -7.24
CA ASN A 169 -9.36 -9.60 -6.60
C ASN A 169 -9.99 -8.22 -6.85
N SER A 170 -11.12 -8.19 -7.56
CA SER A 170 -11.84 -6.96 -7.88
C SER A 170 -12.36 -6.20 -6.67
N GLU A 171 -12.60 -6.89 -5.55
CA GLU A 171 -13.07 -6.25 -4.33
C GLU A 171 -11.94 -5.51 -3.61
N ASN A 172 -10.74 -6.10 -3.55
CA ASN A 172 -9.54 -5.41 -3.05
C ASN A 172 -9.27 -4.14 -3.86
N ILE A 173 -9.40 -4.23 -5.18
CA ILE A 173 -9.23 -3.08 -6.09
C ILE A 173 -10.25 -1.99 -5.80
N ARG A 174 -11.53 -2.34 -5.64
CA ARG A 174 -12.58 -1.37 -5.31
C ARG A 174 -12.31 -0.69 -3.97
N GLU A 175 -12.03 -1.45 -2.92
CA GLU A 175 -11.74 -0.92 -1.58
C GLU A 175 -10.47 -0.04 -1.59
N TRP A 176 -9.48 -0.39 -2.42
CA TRP A 176 -8.27 0.42 -2.59
C TRP A 176 -8.56 1.77 -3.24
N GLU A 177 -9.35 1.78 -4.32
CA GLU A 177 -9.76 3.00 -5.03
C GLU A 177 -10.65 3.90 -4.17
N GLU A 178 -11.58 3.31 -3.40
CA GLU A 178 -12.42 4.03 -2.43
C GLU A 178 -11.59 4.72 -1.33
N ALA A 179 -10.45 4.13 -0.97
CA ALA A 179 -9.48 4.70 -0.03
C ALA A 179 -8.51 5.70 -0.68
N GLY A 180 -8.73 6.09 -1.94
CA GLY A 180 -8.01 7.16 -2.64
C GLY A 180 -6.76 6.73 -3.40
N GLY A 181 -6.51 5.43 -3.55
CA GLY A 181 -5.40 4.90 -4.34
C GLY A 181 -5.80 4.52 -5.77
N ILE A 182 -4.82 4.04 -6.53
CA ILE A 182 -5.00 3.61 -7.92
C ILE A 182 -5.00 2.08 -7.99
N GLY A 183 -6.11 1.51 -8.43
CA GLY A 183 -6.27 0.06 -8.58
C GLY A 183 -5.92 -0.45 -9.98
N ILE A 184 -5.18 -1.55 -10.06
CA ILE A 184 -4.95 -2.31 -11.30
C ILE A 184 -5.35 -3.77 -11.07
N LEU A 185 -6.56 -4.11 -11.52
CA LEU A 185 -7.04 -5.48 -11.50
C LEU A 185 -6.14 -6.39 -12.37
N HIS A 186 -5.46 -7.35 -11.78
CA HIS A 186 -4.66 -8.33 -12.51
C HIS A 186 -5.57 -9.37 -13.18
N LYS A 187 -5.23 -9.70 -14.43
CA LYS A 187 -5.91 -10.73 -15.25
C LYS A 187 -4.92 -11.51 -16.12
N ASN A 188 -3.88 -10.83 -16.57
CA ASN A 188 -2.68 -11.39 -17.18
C ASN A 188 -1.60 -10.30 -17.21
N THR A 189 -0.35 -10.73 -17.36
CA THR A 189 0.84 -9.87 -17.37
C THR A 189 0.74 -8.75 -18.40
N SER A 190 0.41 -9.05 -19.66
CA SER A 190 0.39 -8.05 -20.73
C SER A 190 -0.62 -6.93 -20.47
N ARG A 191 -1.82 -7.25 -19.96
CA ARG A 191 -2.82 -6.25 -19.59
C ARG A 191 -2.33 -5.40 -18.41
N THR A 192 -1.76 -6.02 -17.37
CA THR A 192 -1.25 -5.31 -16.19
C THR A 192 -0.14 -4.34 -16.57
N ILE A 193 0.86 -4.77 -17.36
CA ILE A 193 1.95 -3.92 -17.86
C ILE A 193 1.39 -2.71 -18.63
N ARG A 194 0.41 -2.94 -19.51
CA ARG A 194 -0.22 -1.87 -20.29
C ARG A 194 -0.95 -0.86 -19.39
N CYS A 195 -1.70 -1.34 -18.39
CA CYS A 195 -2.40 -0.47 -17.44
C CYS A 195 -1.41 0.33 -16.59
N PHE A 196 -0.39 -0.32 -16.04
CA PHE A 196 0.63 0.32 -15.23
C PHE A 196 1.41 1.39 -15.99
N THR A 197 1.78 1.11 -17.24
CA THR A 197 2.44 2.09 -18.12
C THR A 197 1.58 3.34 -18.33
N LYS A 198 0.25 3.21 -18.35
CA LYS A 198 -0.65 4.37 -18.46
C LYS A 198 -0.64 5.20 -17.17
N VAL A 199 -0.64 4.55 -16.01
CA VAL A 199 -0.53 5.23 -14.70
C VAL A 199 0.75 6.06 -14.66
N LEU A 200 1.91 5.47 -14.96
CA LEU A 200 3.19 6.20 -14.97
C LEU A 200 3.18 7.42 -15.90
N LYS A 201 2.51 7.34 -17.06
CA LYS A 201 2.42 8.46 -18.02
C LYS A 201 1.49 9.58 -17.56
N VAL A 202 0.51 9.29 -16.72
CA VAL A 202 -0.41 10.30 -16.18
C VAL A 202 0.29 11.05 -15.06
N GLU A 203 0.92 10.33 -14.13
CA GLU A 203 1.61 10.93 -12.98
C GLU A 203 2.85 11.73 -13.38
N GLN A 204 3.55 11.36 -14.46
CA GLN A 204 4.70 12.15 -14.97
C GLN A 204 4.32 13.45 -15.69
N LYS A 205 3.01 13.70 -15.93
CA LYS A 205 2.53 14.89 -16.65
C LYS A 205 2.10 16.03 -15.73
N PHE A 206 2.05 15.79 -14.43
CA PHE A 206 1.73 16.78 -13.40
C PHE A 206 2.98 17.04 -12.54
#